data_AF-A0A5K4F8N1-F1
#
_entry.id   AF-A0A5K4F8N1-F1
#
_cell.length_a   1.000
_cell.length_b   1.000
_cell.length_c   1.000
_cell.angle_alpha   90.00
_cell.angle_beta   90.00
_cell.angle_gamma   90.00
#
_symmetry.space_group_name_H-M   'P 1'
#
loop_
_entity.id
_entity.type
_entity.pdbx_description
1 polymer ?
#
loop_
_entity_poly.entity_id
_entity_poly.type
_entity_poly.pdbx_seq_one_letter_code
_entity_poly.pdbx_strand_id
1 'polypeptide(L)' 'MKHVSVNLEASFINPGKLDSWIRSDSYILKKGNRIAFCEIKFVNEQSGELVARGTHTKYIIEEGNLSHRK' A
#
# COMPACT_ATOMS: atom_id res chain seq x y z
N MET A 1 -1.85 8.24 14.85
CA MET A 1 -0.73 7.49 14.23
C MET A 1 -0.30 8.16 12.93
N LYS A 2 0.77 8.94 12.97
CA LYS A 2 1.38 9.51 11.76
C LYS A 2 2.32 8.47 11.13
N HIS A 3 2.43 8.45 9.81
CA HIS A 3 3.38 7.59 9.12
C HIS A 3 3.79 8.19 7.77
N VAL A 4 4.93 7.77 7.26
CA VAL A 4 5.42 8.14 5.92
C VAL A 4 5.67 6.91 5.07
N SER A 5 5.53 7.04 3.76
CA SER A 5 5.99 6.00 2.82
C SER A 5 7.51 5.99 2.82
N VAL A 6 8.11 4.81 2.99
CA VAL A 6 9.56 4.60 2.88
C VAL A 6 9.89 3.97 1.53
N ASN A 7 9.11 2.97 1.14
CA ASN A 7 9.27 2.27 -0.13
C ASN A 7 7.90 1.94 -0.71
N LEU A 8 7.78 2.13 -2.02
CA LEU A 8 6.59 1.82 -2.80
C LEU A 8 7.04 1.08 -4.05
N GLU A 9 6.55 -0.14 -4.21
CA GLU A 9 6.79 -0.94 -5.40
C GLU A 9 5.46 -1.34 -6.02
N ALA A 10 5.40 -1.34 -7.35
CA ALA A 10 4.27 -1.80 -8.11
C ALA A 10 4.76 -2.61 -9.32
N SER A 11 4.10 -3.75 -9.55
CA SER A 11 4.24 -4.54 -10.76
C SER A 11 2.92 -4.50 -11.51
N PHE A 12 2.97 -4.03 -12.75
CA PHE A 12 1.83 -3.95 -13.66
C PHE A 12 1.84 -5.18 -14.55
N ILE A 13 0.74 -5.94 -14.55
CA ILE A 13 0.67 -7.30 -15.12
C ILE A 13 -0.23 -7.29 -16.35
N ASN A 14 -1.44 -6.76 -16.20
CA ASN A 14 -2.40 -6.61 -17.28
C ASN A 14 -2.85 -5.15 -17.39
N PRO A 15 -3.18 -4.64 -18.58
CA PRO A 15 -3.72 -3.30 -18.74
C PRO A 15 -5.10 -3.19 -18.08
N GLY A 16 -5.36 -2.07 -17.39
CA GLY A 16 -6.71 -1.72 -16.96
C GLY A 16 -7.54 -1.24 -18.16
N LYS A 17 -8.84 -1.54 -18.16
CA LYS A 17 -9.77 -1.05 -19.18
C LYS A 17 -10.35 0.30 -18.75
N LEU A 18 -10.37 1.28 -19.66
CA LEU A 18 -11.04 2.56 -19.43
C LEU A 18 -12.53 2.33 -19.14
N ASP A 19 -13.13 3.19 -18.29
CA ASP A 19 -14.54 3.11 -17.89
C ASP A 19 -14.95 1.75 -17.28
N SER A 20 -13.99 1.10 -16.61
CA SER A 20 -14.22 -0.13 -15.85
C SER A 20 -13.78 0.02 -14.40
N TRP A 21 -14.25 -0.90 -13.55
CA TRP A 21 -13.90 -0.91 -12.14
C TRP A 21 -12.73 -1.84 -11.87
N ILE A 22 -11.81 -1.37 -11.03
CA ILE A 22 -10.71 -2.16 -10.47
C ILE A 22 -10.94 -2.26 -8.96
N ARG A 23 -11.11 -3.49 -8.46
CA ARG A 23 -11.13 -3.75 -7.03
C ARG A 23 -9.72 -3.66 -6.48
N SER A 24 -9.56 -2.94 -5.38
CA SER A 24 -8.29 -2.79 -4.68
C SER A 24 -8.38 -3.45 -3.31
N ASP A 25 -7.66 -4.55 -3.14
CA ASP A 25 -7.60 -5.31 -1.89
C ASP A 25 -6.23 -5.07 -1.24
N SER A 26 -6.21 -4.35 -0.11
CA SER A 26 -4.98 -4.03 0.62
C SER A 26 -4.96 -4.64 2.02
N TYR A 27 -3.80 -5.10 2.47
CA TYR A 27 -3.62 -5.69 3.79
C TYR A 27 -2.25 -5.36 4.39
N ILE A 28 -2.20 -5.35 5.71
CA ILE A 28 -0.95 -5.28 6.47
C ILE A 28 -0.42 -6.70 6.60
N LEU A 29 0.73 -6.98 6.00
CA LEU A 29 1.43 -8.25 6.15
C LEU A 29 2.05 -8.37 7.55
N LYS A 30 2.68 -7.29 8.03
CA LYS A 30 3.32 -7.22 9.35
C LYS A 30 3.44 -5.78 9.82
N LYS A 31 3.14 -5.51 11.09
CA LYS A 31 3.31 -4.20 11.74
C LYS A 31 4.19 -4.35 12.97
N GLY A 32 5.29 -3.61 13.01
CA GLY A 32 6.08 -3.37 14.22
C GLY A 32 5.81 -1.98 14.81
N ASN A 33 6.67 -1.55 15.74
CA ASN A 33 6.55 -0.23 16.39
C ASN A 33 6.79 0.93 15.41
N ARG A 34 7.79 0.77 14.52
CA ARG A 34 8.26 1.83 13.62
C ARG A 34 8.14 1.53 12.14
N ILE A 35 7.89 0.28 11.75
CA ILE A 35 7.76 -0.12 10.35
C ILE A 35 6.54 -1.01 10.16
N ALA A 36 5.76 -0.79 9.11
CA ALA A 36 4.73 -1.70 8.64
C ALA A 36 4.98 -2.08 7.18
N PHE A 37 4.80 -3.36 6.88
CA PHE A 37 4.83 -3.92 5.54
C PHE A 37 3.39 -4.18 5.11
N CYS A 38 2.98 -3.56 4.02
CA CYS A 38 1.66 -3.70 3.45
C CYS A 38 1.77 -4.24 2.02
N GLU A 39 0.71 -4.89 1.59
CA GLU A 39 0.57 -5.41 0.24
C GLU A 39 -0.80 -5.03 -0.32
N ILE A 40 -0.86 -4.84 -1.62
CA ILE A 40 -2.07 -4.46 -2.35
C ILE A 40 -2.17 -5.27 -3.65
N LYS A 41 -3.38 -5.69 -3.99
CA LYS A 41 -3.71 -6.29 -5.28
C LYS A 41 -4.77 -5.43 -5.95
N PHE A 42 -4.59 -5.21 -7.24
CA PHE A 42 -5.55 -4.55 -8.12
C PHE A 42 -6.11 -5.61 -9.07
N VAL A 43 -7.41 -5.83 -9.02
CA VAL A 43 -8.11 -6.87 -9.77
C VAL A 43 -9.19 -6.22 -10.61
N ASN A 44 -9.30 -6.57 -11.89
CA ASN A 44 -10.44 -6.17 -12.71
C ASN A 44 -11.71 -6.74 -12.08
N GLU A 45 -12.65 -5.88 -11.69
CA GLU A 45 -13.82 -6.31 -10.92
C GLU A 45 -14.76 -7.22 -11.72
N GLN A 46 -14.80 -7.06 -13.05
CA GLN A 46 -15.64 -7.88 -13.93
C GLN A 46 -15.01 -9.23 -14.26
N SER A 47 -13.72 -9.26 -14.61
CA SER A 47 -13.05 -10.50 -15.06
C SER A 47 -12.36 -11.28 -13.95
N GLY A 48 -12.06 -10.65 -12.81
CA GLY A 48 -11.24 -11.24 -11.74
C GLY A 48 -9.74 -11.30 -12.07
N GLU A 49 -9.31 -10.75 -13.21
CA GLU A 49 -7.91 -10.75 -13.62
C GLU A 49 -7.07 -9.78 -12.79
N LEU A 50 -5.87 -10.22 -12.41
CA LEU A 50 -4.91 -9.38 -11.70
C LEU A 50 -4.33 -8.33 -12.66
N VAL A 51 -4.59 -7.06 -12.37
CA VAL A 51 -4.10 -5.91 -13.15
C VAL A 51 -2.72 -5.49 -12.66
N ALA A 52 -2.56 -5.37 -11.34
CA ALA A 52 -1.30 -5.01 -10.72
C ALA A 52 -1.21 -5.53 -9.29
N ARG A 53 0.01 -5.61 -8.76
CA ARG A 53 0.27 -5.86 -7.34
C ARG A 53 1.30 -4.86 -6.85
N GLY A 54 1.22 -4.46 -5.60
CA GLY A 54 2.21 -3.59 -5.00
C GLY A 54 2.55 -3.96 -3.58
N THR A 55 3.73 -3.52 -3.15
CA THR A 55 4.17 -3.55 -1.76
C THR A 55 4.40 -2.12 -1.26
N HIS A 56 4.17 -1.91 0.02
CA HIS A 56 4.31 -0.60 0.64
C HIS A 56 4.92 -0.75 2.03
N THR A 57 6.13 -0.21 2.19
CA THR A 57 6.78 -0.11 3.49
C THR A 57 6.52 1.27 4.07
N LYS A 58 5.86 1.32 5.23
CA LYS A 58 5.54 2.55 5.97
C LYS A 58 6.43 2.69 7.20
N TYR A 59 6.97 3.87 7.47
CA TYR A 59 7.55 4.21 8.77
C TYR A 59 6.49 4.85 9.67
N ILE A 60 6.27 4.30 10.86
CA ILE A 60 5.31 4.78 11.85
C ILE A 60 6.01 5.75 12.81
N ILE A 61 5.44 6.95 12.93
CA ILE A 61 5.92 8.02 13.80
C ILE A 61 5.15 7.94 15.12
N GLU A 62 5.84 7.56 16.20
CA GLU A 62 5.30 7.67 17.55
C GLU A 62 5.13 9.14 17.94
N GLU A 63 3.97 9.47 18.51
CA GLU A 63 3.55 10.84 18.82
C GLU A 63 4.42 11.50 19.92
N GLY A 64 5.26 10.75 20.63
CA GLY A 64 6.24 11.27 21.61
C GLY A 64 7.54 11.85 21.01
N ASN A 65 7.87 11.58 19.74
CA ASN A 65 9.16 12.01 19.15
C ASN A 65 9.08 13.32 18.34
N LEU A 66 7.89 13.90 18.20
CA LEU A 66 7.70 15.13 17.43
C LEU A 66 7.84 16.41 18.27
N SER A 67 7.92 16.31 19.60
CA SER A 67 8.03 17.47 20.51
C SER A 67 9.44 18.05 20.64
N HIS A 68 10.50 17.35 20.20
CA HIS A 68 11.90 17.79 20.34
C HIS A 68 12.57 18.22 19.01
N ARG A 69 11.79 18.43 17.95
CA ARG A 69 12.28 18.98 16.68
C ARG A 69 11.65 20.35 16.41
N LYS A 70 12.12 21.36 17.14
CA LYS A 70 12.03 22.78 16.80
C LYS A 70 13.33 23.46 17.21
#